data_AF-A0A7X2GQ51-F1
#
_entry.id   AF-A0A7X2GQ51-F1
#
_cell.length_a   1.000
_cell.length_b   1.000
_cell.length_c   1.000
_cell.angle_alpha   90.00
_cell.angle_beta   90.00
_cell.angle_gamma   90.00
#
_symmetry.space_group_name_H-M   'P 1'
#
loop_
_entity.id
_entity.type
_entity.pdbx_description
1 polymer ?
#
loop_
_entity_poly.entity_id
_entity_poly.type
_entity_poly.pdbx_seq_one_letter_code
_entity_poly.pdbx_strand_id
1 'polypeptide(L)'
;MKKSLLMLLLLTTGNAFADKIPTSIENVIAIFDTRTHSLENGELTVRYGRPEVTEEMAHSFLDSICTDFFMNKWKPETIKKITLVNITRDQGYKINAGGAECKNVGFMNSDKTKVYIEDATQF
;
A
#
# COMPACT_ATOMS: atom_id res chain seq x y z
N MET A 1 28.81 43.75 -25.57
CA MET A 1 28.03 43.41 -24.37
C MET A 1 27.20 42.17 -24.66
N LYS A 2 27.62 40.97 -24.21
CA LYS A 2 26.85 39.73 -24.37
C LYS A 2 25.99 39.54 -23.11
N LYS A 3 24.68 39.72 -23.23
CA LYS A 3 23.71 39.46 -22.16
C LYS A 3 23.54 37.94 -22.03
N SER A 4 24.17 37.35 -21.02
CA SER A 4 23.93 35.95 -20.67
C SER A 4 22.62 35.89 -19.87
N LEU A 5 21.54 35.43 -20.51
CA LEU A 5 20.30 35.06 -19.86
C LEU A 5 20.53 33.73 -19.15
N LEU A 6 20.90 33.78 -17.86
CA LEU A 6 20.76 32.63 -16.98
C LEU A 6 19.26 32.39 -16.74
N MET A 7 18.70 31.41 -17.44
CA MET A 7 17.41 30.83 -17.10
C MET A 7 17.53 30.14 -15.73
N LEU A 8 16.80 30.65 -14.73
CA LEU A 8 16.51 29.90 -13.51
C LEU A 8 15.74 28.63 -13.91
N LEU A 9 16.41 27.49 -13.84
CA LEU A 9 15.74 26.20 -13.74
C LEU A 9 14.97 26.19 -12.41
N LEU A 10 13.70 26.58 -12.47
CA LEU A 10 12.73 26.30 -11.42
C LEU A 10 12.62 24.78 -11.31
N LEU A 11 13.45 24.19 -10.45
CA LEU A 11 13.24 22.87 -9.90
C LEU A 11 11.89 22.93 -9.18
N THR A 12 10.83 22.59 -9.90
CA THR A 12 9.55 22.25 -9.29
C THR A 12 9.80 20.94 -8.55
N THR A 13 10.33 21.04 -7.34
CA THR A 13 10.28 19.96 -6.37
C THR A 13 8.80 19.75 -6.11
N GLY A 14 8.19 18.85 -6.89
CA GLY A 14 6.86 18.34 -6.59
C GLY A 14 6.95 17.73 -5.21
N ASN A 15 6.48 18.44 -4.20
CA ASN A 15 6.16 17.84 -2.93
C ASN A 15 5.01 16.88 -3.25
N ALA A 16 5.35 15.64 -3.59
CA ALA A 16 4.42 14.54 -3.53
C ALA A 16 4.09 14.39 -2.04
N PHE A 17 3.12 15.18 -1.58
CA PHE A 17 2.54 14.97 -0.27
C PHE A 17 2.04 13.53 -0.27
N ALA A 18 2.44 12.76 0.74
CA ALA A 18 1.89 11.43 0.96
C ALA A 18 0.36 11.53 0.87
N ASP A 19 -0.23 10.65 0.06
CA ASP A 19 -1.67 10.61 -0.12
C ASP A 19 -2.30 10.34 1.26
N LYS A 20 -3.40 11.03 1.56
CA LYS A 20 -4.07 10.84 2.85
C LYS A 20 -4.64 9.42 2.90
N ILE A 21 -4.21 8.63 3.88
CA ILE A 21 -4.78 7.33 4.19
C ILE A 21 -6.21 7.52 4.73
N PRO A 22 -7.23 6.86 4.16
CA PRO A 22 -8.58 6.90 4.72
C PRO A 22 -8.60 6.39 6.16
N THR A 23 -9.39 7.03 7.03
CA THR A 23 -9.49 6.66 8.46
C THR A 23 -9.93 5.21 8.66
N SER A 24 -10.71 4.64 7.75
CA SER A 24 -11.11 3.24 7.83
C SER A 24 -9.92 2.28 7.62
N ILE A 25 -9.00 2.62 6.71
CA ILE A 25 -7.75 1.88 6.49
C ILE A 25 -6.78 2.06 7.66
N GLU A 26 -6.71 3.25 8.26
CA GLU A 26 -5.97 3.48 9.52
C GLU A 26 -6.43 2.50 10.61
N ASN A 27 -7.75 2.29 10.74
CA ASN A 27 -8.30 1.34 11.70
C ASN A 27 -7.95 -0.11 11.36
N VAL A 28 -7.90 -0.48 10.08
CA VAL A 28 -7.42 -1.81 9.65
C VAL A 28 -5.97 -2.00 10.09
N ILE A 29 -5.09 -1.05 9.78
CA ILE A 29 -3.65 -1.12 10.09
C ILE A 29 -3.42 -1.24 11.60
N ALA A 30 -4.20 -0.53 12.42
CA ALA A 30 -4.09 -0.56 13.87
C ALA A 30 -4.36 -1.94 14.51
N ILE A 31 -5.05 -2.85 13.81
CA ILE A 31 -5.29 -4.24 14.27
C ILE A 31 -4.01 -5.07 14.15
N PHE A 32 -3.17 -4.75 13.17
CA PHE A 32 -1.91 -5.42 12.92
C PHE A 32 -0.82 -4.73 13.74
N ASP A 33 0.01 -5.50 14.46
CA ASP A 33 1.15 -5.00 15.25
C ASP A 33 2.20 -4.31 14.36
N THR A 34 1.90 -3.06 14.01
CA THR A 34 2.61 -2.25 13.01
C THR A 34 3.32 -1.09 13.69
N ARG A 35 4.46 -0.70 13.11
CA ARG A 35 5.31 0.39 13.63
C ARG A 35 5.09 1.68 12.88
N THR A 36 4.99 1.59 11.57
CA THR A 36 4.89 2.73 10.65
C THR A 36 4.16 2.30 9.40
N HIS A 37 3.47 3.25 8.78
CA HIS A 37 2.79 3.07 7.51
C HIS A 37 2.74 4.37 6.73
N SER A 38 2.66 4.28 5.40
CA SER A 38 2.53 5.42 4.51
C SER A 38 1.74 5.04 3.26
N LEU A 39 1.14 6.04 2.60
CA LEU A 39 0.52 5.89 1.29
C LEU A 39 1.14 6.91 0.35
N GLU A 40 1.82 6.41 -0.68
CA GLU A 40 2.54 7.24 -1.64
C GLU A 40 2.22 6.78 -3.04
N ASN A 41 1.61 7.65 -3.85
CA ASN A 41 1.24 7.36 -5.25
C ASN A 41 0.35 6.11 -5.41
N GLY A 42 -0.47 5.80 -4.40
CA GLY A 42 -1.32 4.61 -4.34
C GLY A 42 -0.61 3.32 -3.89
N GLU A 43 0.64 3.40 -3.42
CA GLU A 43 1.31 2.28 -2.74
C GLU A 43 1.18 2.42 -1.23
N LEU A 44 0.42 1.52 -0.60
CA LEU A 44 0.31 1.42 0.85
C LEU A 44 1.47 0.58 1.37
N THR A 45 2.41 1.22 2.07
CA THR A 45 3.53 0.53 2.72
C THR A 45 3.25 0.38 4.20
N VAL A 46 3.36 -0.84 4.73
CA VAL A 46 3.15 -1.16 6.15
C VAL A 46 4.35 -1.92 6.69
N ARG A 47 4.93 -1.39 7.78
CA ARG A 47 6.03 -2.03 8.51
C ARG A 47 5.54 -2.66 9.79
N TYR A 48 5.72 -3.97 9.91
CA TYR A 48 5.40 -4.72 11.11
C TYR A 48 6.45 -4.52 12.21
N GLY A 49 6.03 -4.73 13.46
CA GLY A 49 6.90 -4.86 14.62
C GLY A 49 7.59 -6.21 14.75
N ARG A 50 7.50 -7.08 13.73
CA ARG A 50 7.90 -8.48 13.74
C ARG A 50 9.15 -8.73 12.90
N PRO A 51 9.98 -9.74 13.25
CA PRO A 51 11.17 -10.10 12.48
C PRO A 51 10.83 -10.70 11.10
N GLU A 52 9.63 -11.25 10.95
CA GLU A 52 9.17 -11.89 9.71
C GLU A 52 7.75 -11.44 9.39
N VAL A 53 7.50 -11.23 8.10
CA VAL A 53 6.16 -11.14 7.50
C VAL A 53 5.89 -12.48 6.85
N THR A 54 4.89 -13.22 7.32
CA THR A 54 4.53 -14.52 6.75
C THR A 54 3.51 -14.37 5.62
N GLU A 55 3.33 -15.42 4.83
CA GLU A 55 2.29 -15.45 3.80
C GLU A 55 0.90 -15.22 4.42
N GLU A 56 0.59 -15.89 5.53
CA GLU A 56 -0.68 -15.74 6.27
C GLU A 56 -0.93 -14.28 6.69
N MET A 57 0.11 -13.55 7.11
CA MET A 57 0.00 -12.13 7.42
C MET A 57 -0.35 -11.31 6.17
N ALA A 58 0.26 -11.63 5.03
CA ALA A 58 -0.02 -10.98 3.76
C ALA A 58 -1.46 -11.22 3.28
N HIS A 59 -1.94 -12.46 3.37
CA HIS A 59 -3.34 -12.82 3.10
C HIS A 59 -4.30 -12.05 3.99
N SER A 60 -4.07 -12.11 5.31
CA SER A 60 -4.95 -11.49 6.31
C SER A 60 -5.03 -9.98 6.11
N PHE A 61 -3.91 -9.35 5.76
CA PHE A 61 -3.88 -7.92 5.50
C PHE A 61 -4.65 -7.54 4.23
N LEU A 62 -4.41 -8.24 3.11
CA LEU A 62 -5.14 -8.00 1.87
C LEU A 62 -6.65 -8.23 2.03
N ASP A 63 -7.04 -9.31 2.71
CA ASP A 63 -8.44 -9.61 3.01
C ASP A 63 -9.10 -8.50 3.83
N SER A 64 -8.40 -7.98 4.85
CA SER A 64 -8.88 -6.87 5.67
C SER A 64 -9.02 -5.58 4.88
N ILE A 65 -8.08 -5.27 3.98
CA ILE A 65 -8.17 -4.11 3.07
C ILE A 65 -9.36 -4.24 2.12
N CYS A 66 -9.58 -5.42 1.55
CA CYS A 66 -10.72 -5.63 0.66
C CYS A 66 -12.05 -5.60 1.42
N THR A 67 -12.13 -6.21 2.61
CA THR A 67 -13.28 -6.08 3.50
C THR A 67 -13.58 -4.61 3.79
N ASP A 68 -12.57 -3.82 4.13
CA ASP A 68 -12.73 -2.38 4.35
C ASP A 68 -13.23 -1.65 3.11
N PHE A 69 -12.69 -1.98 1.92
CA PHE A 69 -13.17 -1.44 0.65
C PHE A 69 -14.67 -1.69 0.45
N PHE A 70 -15.17 -2.89 0.75
CA PHE A 70 -16.59 -3.20 0.62
C PHE A 70 -17.47 -2.40 1.58
N MET A 71 -17.02 -2.22 2.81
CA MET A 71 -17.76 -1.54 3.85
C MET A 71 -17.75 -0.01 3.65
N ASN A 72 -16.61 0.55 3.29
CA ASN A 72 -16.37 1.99 3.29
C ASN A 72 -16.31 2.61 1.89
N LYS A 73 -16.20 1.79 0.84
CA LYS A 73 -16.31 2.17 -0.59
C LYS A 73 -15.44 3.37 -0.97
N TRP A 74 -14.21 3.40 -0.47
CA TRP A 74 -13.21 4.39 -0.90
C TRP A 74 -12.88 4.21 -2.39
N LYS A 75 -12.23 5.21 -3.00
CA LYS A 75 -12.01 5.24 -4.45
C LYS A 75 -11.06 4.11 -4.88
N PRO A 76 -11.37 3.28 -5.89
CA PRO A 76 -10.54 2.13 -6.26
C PRO A 76 -9.05 2.45 -6.51
N GLU A 77 -8.75 3.67 -6.96
CA GLU A 77 -7.41 4.17 -7.22
C GLU A 77 -6.62 4.62 -5.98
N THR A 78 -7.24 4.66 -4.79
CA THR A 78 -6.58 5.08 -3.53
C THR A 78 -5.46 4.13 -3.13
N ILE A 79 -5.68 2.82 -3.23
CA ILE A 79 -4.65 1.79 -3.04
C ILE A 79 -4.62 0.97 -4.31
N LYS A 80 -3.45 0.88 -4.94
CA LYS A 80 -3.17 0.09 -6.15
C LYS A 80 -2.20 -1.05 -5.87
N LYS A 81 -1.38 -0.87 -4.84
CA LYS A 81 -0.32 -1.79 -4.44
C LYS A 81 -0.14 -1.73 -2.94
N ILE A 82 0.21 -2.88 -2.37
CA ILE A 82 0.52 -3.01 -0.94
C ILE A 82 1.94 -3.55 -0.81
N THR A 83 2.75 -2.92 0.03
CA THR A 83 4.08 -3.39 0.40
C THR A 83 4.11 -3.65 1.90
N LEU A 84 4.31 -4.91 2.26
CA LEU A 84 4.41 -5.36 3.65
C LEU A 84 5.86 -5.67 3.94
N VAL A 85 6.41 -5.11 5.02
CA VAL A 85 7.81 -5.31 5.41
C VAL A 85 7.95 -5.66 6.88
N ASN A 86 8.95 -6.50 7.18
CA ASN A 86 9.34 -6.80 8.54
C ASN A 86 10.01 -5.59 9.21
N ILE A 87 10.38 -5.75 10.49
CA ILE A 87 10.94 -4.67 11.31
C ILE A 87 12.24 -4.07 10.73
N THR A 88 13.05 -4.90 10.07
CA THR A 88 14.35 -4.55 9.45
C THR A 88 14.23 -4.05 8.01
N ARG A 89 13.05 -4.19 7.37
CA ARG A 89 12.73 -3.80 5.98
C ARG A 89 13.48 -4.59 4.91
N ASP A 90 14.10 -5.70 5.28
CA ASP A 90 14.86 -6.57 4.40
C ASP A 90 14.07 -7.80 3.95
N GLN A 91 12.91 -8.06 4.55
CA GLN A 91 12.01 -9.14 4.15
C GLN A 91 10.56 -8.67 4.04
N GLY A 92 9.84 -9.16 3.03
CA GLY A 92 8.44 -8.81 2.87
C GLY A 92 7.75 -9.27 1.58
N TYR A 93 6.60 -8.64 1.31
CA TYR A 93 5.76 -8.91 0.14
C TYR A 93 5.42 -7.61 -0.57
N LYS A 94 5.52 -7.61 -1.90
CA LYS A 94 4.91 -6.59 -2.77
C LYS A 94 3.73 -7.22 -3.50
N ILE A 95 2.54 -6.75 -3.15
CA ILE A 95 1.26 -7.28 -3.64
C ILE A 95 0.69 -6.24 -4.61
N ASN A 96 0.53 -6.61 -5.87
CA ASN A 96 -0.07 -5.75 -6.90
C ASN A 96 -1.60 -5.85 -6.86
N ALA A 97 -2.18 -5.47 -5.73
CA ALA A 97 -3.61 -5.45 -5.52
C ALA A 97 -4.02 -4.31 -4.58
N GLY A 98 -5.22 -3.78 -4.81
CA GLY A 98 -5.87 -2.79 -3.96
C GLY A 98 -7.34 -2.62 -4.35
N GLY A 99 -7.84 -1.39 -4.39
CA GLY A 99 -9.28 -1.14 -4.53
C GLY A 99 -9.88 -1.63 -5.84
N ALA A 100 -9.13 -1.58 -6.95
CA ALA A 100 -9.59 -2.10 -8.23
C ALA A 100 -9.76 -3.63 -8.21
N GLU A 101 -8.77 -4.32 -7.65
CA GLU A 101 -8.76 -5.78 -7.51
C GLU A 101 -9.86 -6.20 -6.53
N CYS A 102 -9.94 -5.57 -5.35
CA CYS A 102 -11.01 -5.78 -4.37
C CYS A 102 -12.39 -5.60 -5.00
N LYS A 103 -12.60 -4.56 -5.84
CA LYS A 103 -13.88 -4.36 -6.53
C LYS A 103 -14.24 -5.49 -7.48
N ASN A 104 -13.28 -6.02 -8.24
CA ASN A 104 -13.52 -7.04 -9.26
C ASN A 104 -13.87 -8.41 -8.67
N VAL A 105 -13.32 -8.72 -7.50
CA VAL A 105 -13.42 -10.05 -6.87
C VAL A 105 -14.63 -10.20 -5.94
N GLY A 106 -15.29 -9.10 -5.58
CA GLY A 106 -16.33 -9.09 -4.55
C GLY A 106 -15.74 -9.20 -3.14
N PHE A 107 -16.58 -9.34 -2.10
CA PHE A 107 -16.08 -9.65 -0.75
C PHE A 107 -15.19 -10.88 -0.89
N MET A 108 -13.88 -10.72 -0.66
CA MET A 108 -12.95 -11.79 -0.94
C MET A 108 -13.22 -12.93 0.03
N ASN A 109 -13.42 -14.13 -0.52
CA ASN A 109 -13.13 -15.32 0.25
C ASN A 109 -11.62 -15.57 0.18
N SER A 110 -11.08 -16.28 1.17
CA SER A 110 -9.65 -16.62 1.29
C SER A 110 -9.02 -17.16 0.00
N ASP A 111 -9.80 -17.87 -0.81
CA ASP A 111 -9.31 -18.53 -2.02
C ASP A 111 -8.98 -17.53 -3.14
N LYS A 112 -9.68 -16.38 -3.19
CA LYS A 112 -9.43 -15.34 -4.20
C LYS A 112 -8.28 -14.42 -3.82
N THR A 113 -8.03 -14.20 -2.52
CA THR A 113 -6.87 -13.41 -2.05
C THR A 113 -5.58 -14.15 -2.34
N LYS A 114 -5.62 -15.48 -2.29
CA LYS A 114 -4.49 -16.35 -2.56
C LYS A 114 -3.78 -16.10 -3.87
N VAL A 115 -4.52 -15.88 -4.96
CA VAL A 115 -3.90 -15.62 -6.28
C VAL A 115 -2.98 -14.40 -6.23
N TYR A 116 -3.39 -13.31 -5.57
CA TYR A 116 -2.58 -12.10 -5.50
C TYR A 116 -1.37 -12.22 -4.56
N ILE A 117 -1.45 -13.11 -3.56
CA ILE A 117 -0.33 -13.39 -2.67
C ILE A 117 0.66 -14.36 -3.31
N GLU A 118 0.18 -15.37 -4.04
CA GLU A 118 1.02 -16.30 -4.82
C GLU A 118 1.78 -15.57 -5.94
N ASP A 119 1.14 -14.58 -6.58
CA ASP A 119 1.77 -13.72 -7.59
C ASP A 119 2.58 -12.56 -6.98
N ALA A 120 2.61 -12.42 -5.65
CA ALA A 120 3.34 -11.34 -5.00
C ALA A 120 4.85 -11.53 -5.13
N THR A 121 5.58 -10.42 -5.27
CA THR A 121 7.04 -10.45 -5.21
C THR A 121 7.47 -10.53 -3.75
N GLN A 122 8.07 -11.65 -3.38
CA GLN A 122 8.78 -11.82 -2.11
C GLN A 122 10.20 -11.27 -2.23
N PHE A 123 10.70 -10.66 -1.16
CA PHE A 123 12.07 -10.16 -1.05
C PHE A 123 12.58 -10.33 0.36
#